data_AF-A0A852ZGF8-F1
#
_entry.id   AF-A0A852ZGF8-F1
#
_cell.length_a   1.000
_cell.length_b   1.000
_cell.length_c   1.000
_cell.angle_alpha   90.00
_cell.angle_beta   90.00
_cell.angle_gamma   90.00
#
_symmetry.space_group_name_H-M   'P 1'
#
loop_
_entity.id
_entity.type
_entity.pdbx_description
1 polymer ?
#
loop_
_entity_poly.entity_id
_entity_poly.type
_entity_poly.pdbx_seq_one_letter_code
_entity_poly.pdbx_strand_id
1 'polypeptide(L)'
;MAPTLRDGDIVLLKLRSEPAPGDVVLVRWSSRPEQLSVKRAVCRQDGGWHVTGDHTEASTDSRKLGPAEVLGVLHWRLVPRPGRIR
;
A
#
# COMPACT_ATOMS: atom_id res chain seq x y z
N MET A 1 7.98 -3.01 -0.29
CA MET A 1 7.51 -2.80 1.10
C MET A 1 8.39 -3.51 2.13
N ALA A 2 9.63 -3.86 1.80
CA ALA A 2 10.53 -4.45 2.79
C ALA A 2 10.88 -3.40 3.87
N PRO A 3 11.03 -3.80 5.15
CA PRO A 3 10.96 -5.18 5.66
C PRO A 3 9.54 -5.70 5.96
N THR A 4 8.52 -4.83 5.93
CA THR A 4 7.13 -5.15 6.29
C THR A 4 6.55 -6.29 5.47
N LEU A 5 6.66 -6.17 4.14
CA LEU A 5 6.29 -7.20 3.18
C LEU A 5 7.45 -7.45 2.21
N ARG A 6 7.68 -8.73 1.94
CA ARG A 6 8.70 -9.20 0.99
C ARG A 6 8.03 -9.81 -0.24
N ASP A 7 8.81 -9.94 -1.29
CA ASP A 7 8.38 -10.69 -2.47
C ASP A 7 7.99 -12.13 -2.06
N GLY A 8 6.90 -12.63 -2.64
CA GLY A 8 6.31 -13.93 -2.28
C GLY A 8 5.41 -13.96 -1.04
N ASP A 9 5.27 -12.87 -0.28
CA ASP A 9 4.31 -12.82 0.84
C ASP A 9 2.86 -12.93 0.32
N ILE A 10 2.08 -13.84 0.90
CA ILE A 10 0.63 -13.95 0.65
C ILE A 10 -0.09 -13.17 1.73
N VAL A 11 -0.96 -12.24 1.32
CA VAL A 11 -1.61 -11.27 2.20
C VAL A 11 -3.12 -11.26 2.02
N LEU A 12 -3.84 -10.92 3.08
CA LEU A 12 -5.29 -10.76 3.04
C LEU A 12 -5.65 -9.29 2.86
N LEU A 13 -6.32 -9.00 1.74
CA LEU A 13 -6.87 -7.68 1.43
C LEU A 13 -8.32 -7.59 1.88
N LYS A 14 -8.66 -6.53 2.62
CA LYS A 14 -10.03 -6.13 2.87
C LYS A 14 -10.41 -5.01 1.90
N LEU A 15 -11.19 -5.37 0.88
CA LEU A 15 -11.75 -4.42 -0.08
C LEU A 15 -12.72 -3.45 0.62
N ARG A 16 -12.81 -2.22 0.10
CA ARG A 16 -13.74 -1.18 0.59
C ARG A 16 -13.58 -0.84 2.08
N SER A 17 -12.42 -1.13 2.67
CA SER A 17 -12.07 -0.61 3.98
C SER A 17 -11.64 0.85 3.85
N GLU A 18 -12.12 1.72 4.75
CA GLU A 18 -11.57 3.07 4.86
C GLU A 18 -10.14 2.96 5.43
N PRO A 19 -9.11 3.44 4.70
CA PRO A 19 -7.74 3.41 5.17
C PRO A 19 -7.46 4.49 6.23
N ALA A 20 -6.51 4.21 7.12
CA ALA A 20 -5.98 5.14 8.10
C ALA A 20 -4.47 5.37 7.89
N PRO A 21 -3.89 6.48 8.40
CA PRO A 21 -2.45 6.66 8.44
C PRO A 21 -1.74 5.46 9.09
N GLY A 22 -0.71 4.95 8.42
CA GLY A 22 0.03 3.76 8.81
C GLY A 22 -0.46 2.47 8.17
N ASP A 23 -1.67 2.41 7.62
CA ASP A 23 -2.16 1.19 6.98
C ASP A 23 -1.32 0.81 5.76
N VAL A 24 -1.10 -0.49 5.58
CA VAL A 24 -0.56 -1.03 4.32
C VAL A 24 -1.74 -1.25 3.38
N VAL A 25 -1.69 -0.61 2.22
CA VAL A 25 -2.82 -0.50 1.29
C VAL A 25 -2.45 -0.98 -0.10
N LEU A 26 -3.44 -1.54 -0.79
CA LEU A 26 -3.37 -1.80 -2.23
C LEU A 26 -3.85 -0.54 -2.95
N VAL A 27 -3.04 -0.03 -3.87
CA VAL A 27 -3.31 1.22 -4.57
C VAL A 27 -3.14 1.10 -6.07
N ARG A 28 -3.70 2.08 -6.76
CA ARG A 28 -3.54 2.34 -8.18
C ARG A 28 -3.36 3.84 -8.42
N TRP A 29 -2.54 4.20 -9.40
CA TRP A 29 -2.41 5.59 -9.87
C TRP A 29 -3.09 5.77 -11.22
N SER A 30 -3.68 6.93 -11.45
CA SER A 30 -4.28 7.29 -12.74
C SER A 30 -3.27 7.31 -13.89
N SER A 31 -2.01 7.66 -13.61
CA SER A 31 -0.91 7.61 -14.57
C SER A 31 -0.43 6.18 -14.90
N ARG A 32 -0.87 5.18 -14.12
CA ARG A 32 -0.52 3.76 -14.28
C ARG A 32 -1.73 2.86 -13.98
N PRO A 33 -2.82 2.94 -14.78
CA PRO A 33 -4.10 2.34 -14.43
C PRO A 33 -4.07 0.81 -14.35
N GLU A 34 -3.19 0.17 -15.12
CA GLU A 34 -3.04 -1.30 -15.12
C GLU A 34 -2.07 -1.83 -14.06
N GLN A 35 -1.41 -0.93 -13.29
CA GLN A 35 -0.43 -1.31 -12.29
C GLN A 35 -1.01 -1.19 -10.88
N LEU A 36 -1.12 -2.32 -10.21
CA LEU A 36 -1.37 -2.38 -8.78
C LEU A 36 -0.06 -2.24 -8.01
N SER A 37 -0.12 -1.62 -6.83
CA SER A 37 1.03 -1.47 -5.95
C SER A 37 0.62 -1.55 -4.49
N VAL A 38 1.51 -2.08 -3.65
CA VAL A 38 1.33 -2.07 -2.20
C VAL A 38 2.19 -0.97 -1.61
N LYS A 39 1.59 -0.09 -0.82
CA LYS A 39 2.25 1.06 -0.17
C LYS A 39 1.72 1.26 1.24
N ARG A 40 2.36 2.13 2.02
CA ARG A 40 1.88 2.60 3.31
C ARG A 40 1.14 3.92 3.16
N ALA A 41 -0.06 4.00 3.72
CA ALA A 41 -0.85 5.22 3.80
C ALA A 41 -0.20 6.21 4.78
N VAL A 42 0.02 7.45 4.34
CA VAL A 42 0.59 8.51 5.19
C VAL A 42 -0.51 9.50 5.59
N CYS A 43 -1.21 10.06 4.63
CA CYS A 43 -2.33 10.97 4.87
C CYS A 43 -3.26 11.05 3.67
N ARG A 44 -4.50 11.47 3.92
CA ARG A 44 -5.45 11.82 2.86
C ARG A 44 -4.97 13.11 2.17
N GLN A 45 -5.06 13.14 0.85
CA GLN A 45 -4.85 14.33 0.03
C GLN A 45 -6.01 14.48 -0.96
N ASP A 46 -6.16 15.66 -1.56
CA ASP A 46 -7.19 15.88 -2.56
C ASP A 46 -7.07 14.85 -3.70
N GLY A 47 -8.17 14.16 -3.99
CA GLY A 47 -8.23 13.12 -5.02
C GLY A 47 -7.70 11.73 -4.61
N GLY A 48 -7.22 11.51 -3.38
CA GLY A 48 -6.79 10.17 -2.95
C GLY A 48 -5.99 10.13 -1.65
N TRP A 49 -4.94 9.29 -1.65
CA TRP A 49 -4.00 9.16 -0.53
C TRP A 49 -2.57 9.42 -0.93
N HIS A 50 -1.86 10.19 -0.11
CA HIS A 50 -0.41 10.18 -0.15
C HIS A 50 0.08 8.87 0.44
N VAL A 51 0.78 8.07 -0.37
CA VAL A 51 1.30 6.77 0.03
C VAL A 51 2.78 6.67 -0.25
N THR A 52 3.52 6.00 0.62
CA THR A 52 4.97 5.82 0.52
C THR A 52 5.36 4.35 0.64
N GLY A 53 6.49 3.98 0.04
CA GLY A 53 7.06 2.66 0.29
C GLY A 53 7.97 2.65 1.51
N ASP A 54 7.92 1.57 2.29
CA ASP A 54 8.77 1.39 3.49
C ASP A 54 10.27 1.30 3.18
N HIS A 55 10.61 0.94 1.94
CA HIS A 55 11.99 0.98 1.45
C HIS A 55 12.16 2.23 0.58
N THR A 56 12.53 3.34 1.23
CA THR A 56 12.48 4.69 0.67
C THR A 56 13.30 4.86 -0.61
N GLU A 57 14.45 4.19 -0.74
CA GLU A 57 15.35 4.31 -1.89
C GLU A 57 14.91 3.49 -3.11
N ALA A 58 14.14 2.41 -2.90
CA ALA A 58 13.66 1.54 -4.00
C ALA A 58 12.20 1.82 -4.39
N SER A 59 11.53 2.78 -3.73
CA SER A 59 10.10 3.00 -3.92
C SER A 59 9.83 4.13 -4.91
N THR A 60 9.14 3.79 -6.02
CA THR A 60 8.33 4.78 -6.75
C THR A 60 6.96 4.86 -6.09
N ASP A 61 6.58 6.03 -5.60
CA ASP A 61 5.35 6.26 -4.82
C ASP A 61 4.87 7.71 -4.96
N SER A 62 4.02 8.18 -4.05
CA SER A 62 3.37 9.49 -4.16
C SER A 62 4.32 10.68 -4.19
N ARG A 63 5.58 10.52 -3.75
CA ARG A 63 6.62 11.57 -3.91
C ARG A 63 6.92 11.88 -5.37
N LYS A 64 6.69 10.92 -6.28
CA LYS A 64 6.91 11.06 -7.73
C LYS A 64 5.61 11.01 -8.54
N LEU A 65 4.61 10.27 -8.07
CA LEU A 65 3.38 9.97 -8.83
C LEU A 65 2.15 10.75 -8.34
N GLY A 66 2.25 11.48 -7.22
CA GLY A 66 1.10 12.13 -6.59
C GLY A 66 0.19 11.16 -5.82
N PRO A 67 -0.99 11.62 -5.37
CA PRO A 67 -1.91 10.79 -4.58
C PRO A 67 -2.41 9.58 -5.38
N ALA A 68 -2.68 8.48 -4.68
CA ALA A 68 -3.16 7.23 -5.25
C ALA A 68 -4.61 6.93 -4.84
N GLU A 69 -5.33 6.20 -5.69
CA GLU A 69 -6.59 5.56 -5.34
C GLU A 69 -6.31 4.35 -4.44
N VAL A 70 -6.96 4.25 -3.30
CA VAL A 70 -6.87 3.08 -2.41
C VAL A 70 -7.99 2.10 -2.75
N LEU A 71 -7.63 0.85 -3.04
CA LEU A 71 -8.57 -0.23 -3.37
C LEU A 71 -8.95 -1.07 -2.13
N GLY A 72 -8.09 -1.08 -1.10
CA GLY A 72 -8.35 -1.76 0.16
C GLY A 72 -7.13 -1.78 1.08
N VAL A 73 -7.33 -2.31 2.28
CA VAL A 73 -6.32 -2.38 3.35
C VAL A 73 -5.85 -3.83 3.55
N LEU A 74 -4.55 -4.02 3.65
CA LEU A 74 -3.92 -5.31 3.94
C LEU A 74 -3.77 -5.44 5.45
N HIS A 75 -4.47 -6.40 6.05
CA HIS A 75 -4.45 -6.58 7.51
C HIS A 75 -3.52 -7.71 7.97
N TRP A 76 -3.39 -8.78 7.18
CA TRP A 76 -2.71 -10.00 7.59
C TRP A 76 -1.80 -10.51 6.49
N ARG A 77 -0.62 -10.98 6.89
CA ARG A 77 0.18 -11.91 6.10
C ARG A 77 -0.22 -13.32 6.50
N LEU A 78 -0.47 -14.18 5.52
CA LEU A 78 -0.84 -15.58 5.71
C LEU A 78 0.39 -16.50 5.62
N VAL A 79 1.28 -16.24 4.66
CA VAL A 79 2.48 -17.05 4.40
C VAL A 79 3.62 -16.10 4.00
N PRO A 80 4.89 -16.40 4.34
CA PRO A 80 5.40 -17.55 5.10
C PRO A 80 5.39 -17.34 6.62
N ARG A 81 5.09 -16.12 7.08
CA ARG A 81 5.09 -15.77 8.52
C ARG A 81 3.73 -15.18 8.88
N PRO A 82 2.74 -16.02 9.23
CA PRO A 82 1.40 -15.56 9.58
C PRO A 82 1.46 -14.48 10.67
N GLY A 83 0.75 -13.38 10.47
CA GLY A 83 0.75 -12.29 11.44
C GLY A 83 0.09 -11.04 10.92
N ARG A 84 -0.25 -10.14 11.84
CA ARG A 84 -0.83 -8.84 11.50
C ARG A 84 0.24 -7.95 10.84
N ILE A 85 -0.14 -7.29 9.76
CA ILE A 85 0.71 -6.30 9.09
C ILE A 85 0.63 -5.00 9.91
N ARG A 86 1.80 -4.40 10.17
CA ARG A 86 1.94 -3.15 10.90
C ARG A 86 2.64 -2.12 10.07
#